data_AF-X0UVP9-F1
#
_entry.id   AF-X0UVP9-F1
#
_cell.length_a   1.000
_cell.length_b   1.000
_cell.length_c   1.000
_cell.angle_alpha   90.00
_cell.angle_beta   90.00
_cell.angle_gamma   90.00
#
_symmetry.space_group_name_H-M   'P 1'
#
loop_
_entity.id
_entity.type
_entity.pdbx_description
1 polymer ?
#
loop_
_entity_poly.entity_id
_entity_poly.type
_entity_poly.pdbx_seq_one_letter_code
_entity_poly.pdbx_strand_id
1 'polypeptide(L)'
;MQLDQIYQSVKEDLAKVESQIKSVTEVDFPGLAELLRHVLLGGKAIRPALTFLSAGFYKYDLDLLLPMATSVELMHTSTLVHDDAIRAN
;
A
#
# COMPACT_ATOMS: atom_id res chain seq x y z
N MET A 1 -23.47 -6.22 -2.89
CA MET A 1 -22.62 -5.73 -1.78
C MET A 1 -22.10 -4.35 -2.14
N GLN A 2 -22.16 -3.40 -1.21
CA GLN A 2 -21.56 -2.08 -1.39
C GLN A 2 -20.06 -2.13 -1.04
N LEU A 3 -19.25 -1.26 -1.64
CA LEU A 3 -17.80 -1.24 -1.39
C LEU A 3 -17.45 -1.01 0.09
N ASP A 4 -18.16 -0.11 0.77
CA ASP A 4 -17.93 0.16 2.19
C ASP A 4 -18.10 -1.09 3.05
N GLN A 5 -19.04 -1.99 2.68
CA GLN A 5 -19.27 -3.25 3.37
C GLN A 5 -18.13 -4.25 3.14
N ILE A 6 -17.49 -4.22 1.96
CA ILE A 6 -16.34 -5.09 1.64
C ILE A 6 -15.12 -4.69 2.47
N TYR A 7 -14.89 -3.39 2.62
CA TYR A 7 -13.70 -2.85 3.29
C TYR A 7 -13.85 -2.80 4.81
N GLN A 8 -15.08 -2.92 5.33
CA GLN A 8 -15.37 -2.76 6.74
C GLN A 8 -14.49 -3.64 7.65
N SER A 9 -14.27 -4.90 7.28
CA SER A 9 -13.50 -5.86 8.09
C SER A 9 -12.00 -5.61 8.10
N VAL A 10 -11.47 -4.86 7.13
CA VAL A 10 -10.02 -4.63 6.94
C VAL A 10 -9.63 -3.16 7.11
N LYS A 11 -10.59 -2.29 7.45
CA LYS A 11 -10.41 -0.84 7.50
C LYS A 11 -9.30 -0.40 8.44
N GLU A 12 -9.20 -1.02 9.63
CA GLU A 12 -8.16 -0.69 10.60
C GLU A 12 -6.77 -1.14 10.13
N ASP A 13 -6.67 -2.30 9.48
CA ASP A 13 -5.41 -2.80 8.97
C ASP A 13 -4.93 -2.01 7.74
N LEU A 14 -5.86 -1.52 6.91
CA LEU A 14 -5.55 -0.59 5.83
C LEU A 14 -4.98 0.74 6.35
N ALA A 15 -5.47 1.25 7.48
CA ALA A 15 -4.90 2.44 8.11
C ALA A 15 -3.46 2.19 8.60
N LYS A 16 -3.15 0.97 9.06
CA LYS A 16 -1.77 0.59 9.43
C LYS A 16 -0.86 0.53 8.20
N VAL A 17 -1.35 0.00 7.07
CA VAL A 17 -0.61 0.01 5.80
C VAL A 17 -0.32 1.44 5.35
N GLU A 18 -1.31 2.33 5.40
CA GLU A 18 -1.11 3.74 5.07
C GLU A 18 -0.02 4.39 5.95
N SER A 19 -0.03 4.09 7.25
CA SER A 19 1.02 4.55 8.17
C SER A 19 2.41 4.00 7.80
N GLN A 20 2.52 2.72 7.42
CA GLN A 20 3.80 2.14 6.99
C GLN A 20 4.30 2.78 5.69
N ILE A 21 3.41 2.96 4.71
CA ILE A 21 3.76 3.64 3.45
C ILE A 21 4.24 5.07 3.73
N LYS A 22 3.56 5.78 4.63
CA LYS A 22 3.97 7.14 5.03
C LYS A 22 5.39 7.15 5.62
N SER A 23 5.73 6.18 6.49
CA SER A 23 7.10 6.09 7.05
C SER A 23 8.17 5.85 6.00
N VAL A 24 7.85 5.20 4.87
CA VAL A 24 8.81 5.02 3.76
C VAL A 24 9.14 6.35 3.05
N THR A 25 8.28 7.36 3.18
CA THR A 25 8.54 8.70 2.63
C THR A 25 9.48 9.56 3.50
N GLU A 26 9.76 9.13 4.73
CA GLU A 26 10.61 9.83 5.68
C GLU A 26 12.08 9.46 5.45
N VAL A 27 12.73 10.19 4.54
CA VAL A 27 14.13 9.95 4.14
C VAL A 27 14.98 11.23 4.28
N ASP A 28 16.28 11.06 4.57
CA ASP A 28 17.26 12.15 4.74
C ASP A 28 17.70 12.81 3.41
N PHE A 29 16.79 12.91 2.45
CA PHE A 29 17.02 13.59 1.19
C PHE A 29 15.72 14.29 0.73
N PRO A 30 15.63 15.64 0.89
CA PRO A 30 14.38 16.37 0.69
C PRO A 30 13.72 16.16 -0.67
N GLY A 31 14.51 16.13 -1.76
CA GLY A 31 13.97 15.94 -3.11
C GLY A 31 13.36 14.56 -3.33
N LEU A 32 13.96 13.51 -2.77
CA LEU A 32 13.43 12.15 -2.83
C LEU A 32 12.19 12.04 -1.95
N ALA A 33 12.21 12.64 -0.77
CA ALA A 33 11.05 12.65 0.12
C ALA A 33 9.83 13.29 -0.56
N GLU A 34 10.02 14.35 -1.34
CA GLU A 34 8.95 14.98 -2.12
C GLU A 34 8.42 14.06 -3.24
N LEU A 35 9.32 13.45 -4.02
CA LEU A 35 8.94 12.50 -5.06
C LEU A 35 8.20 11.28 -4.50
N LEU A 36 8.70 10.72 -3.38
CA LEU A 36 8.06 9.60 -2.69
C LEU A 36 6.67 9.98 -2.19
N ARG A 37 6.50 11.15 -1.55
CA ARG A 37 5.18 11.64 -1.15
C ARG A 37 4.23 11.80 -2.34
N HIS A 38 4.73 12.23 -3.49
CA HIS A 38 3.90 12.38 -4.69
C HIS A 38 3.38 11.04 -5.22
N VAL A 39 4.22 10.00 -5.27
CA VAL A 39 3.86 8.71 -5.89
C VAL A 39 3.22 7.72 -4.91
N LEU A 40 3.49 7.83 -3.61
CA LEU A 40 3.03 6.88 -2.59
C LEU A 40 1.78 7.34 -1.81
N LEU A 41 1.40 8.62 -1.87
CA LEU A 41 0.21 9.10 -1.18
C LEU A 41 -1.02 9.04 -2.09
N GLY A 42 -2.10 8.44 -1.58
CA GLY A 42 -3.36 8.25 -2.29
C GLY A 42 -3.51 6.86 -2.90
N GLY A 43 -4.57 6.67 -3.70
CA GLY A 43 -4.93 5.37 -4.28
C GLY A 43 -6.10 4.68 -3.59
N LYS A 44 -6.51 3.53 -4.14
CA LYS A 44 -7.69 2.79 -3.68
C LYS A 44 -7.36 1.67 -2.67
N ALA A 45 -6.06 1.44 -2.40
CA ALA A 45 -5.57 0.37 -1.53
C ALA A 45 -6.18 -1.01 -1.79
N ILE A 46 -6.53 -1.30 -3.06
CA ILE A 46 -7.23 -2.55 -3.44
C ILE A 46 -6.35 -3.76 -3.15
N ARG A 47 -5.03 -3.67 -3.36
CA ARG A 47 -4.12 -4.81 -3.16
C ARG A 47 -3.90 -5.12 -1.68
N PRO A 48 -3.61 -4.14 -0.80
CA PRO A 48 -3.66 -4.36 0.64
C PRO A 48 -4.99 -4.95 1.12
N ALA A 49 -6.12 -4.43 0.63
CA ALA A 49 -7.45 -4.91 1.03
C ALA A 49 -7.64 -6.38 0.62
N LEU A 50 -7.29 -6.72 -0.62
CA LEU A 50 -7.36 -8.10 -1.11
C LEU A 50 -6.45 -9.03 -0.28
N THR A 51 -5.24 -8.59 0.06
CA THR A 51 -4.32 -9.33 0.92
C THR A 51 -4.95 -9.67 2.28
N PHE A 52 -5.52 -8.68 2.98
CA PHE A 52 -6.14 -8.91 4.30
C PHE A 52 -7.41 -9.77 4.19
N LEU A 53 -8.27 -9.51 3.21
CA LEU A 53 -9.48 -10.29 2.98
C LEU A 53 -9.15 -11.76 2.66
N SER A 54 -8.10 -12.01 1.88
CA SER A 54 -7.60 -13.35 1.60
C SER A 54 -7.04 -14.05 2.84
N ALA A 55 -6.33 -13.33 3.71
CA ALA A 55 -5.83 -13.89 4.96
C ALA A 55 -6.95 -14.24 5.95
N GLY A 56 -8.07 -13.50 5.92
CA GLY A 56 -9.24 -13.74 6.77
C GLY A 56 -9.91 -15.11 6.60
N PHE A 57 -9.58 -15.87 5.55
CA PHE A 57 -10.02 -17.26 5.40
C PHE A 57 -9.26 -18.25 6.32
N TYR A 58 -8.17 -17.82 6.95
CA TYR A 58 -7.33 -18.64 7.82
C TYR A 58 -6.90 -17.87 9.07
N LYS A 59 -6.23 -18.56 9.99
CA LYS A 59 -5.52 -17.89 11.08
C LYS A 59 -4.24 -17.27 10.50
N TYR A 60 -4.02 -15.99 10.78
CA TYR A 60 -2.84 -15.26 10.33
C TYR A 60 -2.17 -14.54 11.50
N ASP A 61 -0.89 -14.23 11.32
CA ASP A 61 -0.13 -13.35 12.20
C ASP A 61 -0.08 -11.95 11.55
N LEU A 62 -0.61 -10.94 12.24
CA LEU A 62 -0.65 -9.59 11.71
C LEU A 62 0.76 -9.01 11.55
N ASP A 63 1.72 -9.40 12.40
CA ASP A 63 3.09 -8.90 12.35
C ASP A 63 3.82 -9.36 11.08
N LEU A 64 3.37 -10.48 10.49
CA LEU A 64 3.84 -10.97 9.19
C LEU A 64 2.99 -10.46 8.03
N LEU A 65 1.68 -10.34 8.24
CA LEU A 65 0.74 -9.99 7.16
C LEU A 65 0.79 -8.51 6.81
N LEU A 66 0.93 -7.62 7.80
CA LEU A 66 1.03 -6.19 7.60
C LEU A 66 2.19 -5.79 6.67
N PRO A 67 3.46 -6.20 6.92
CA PRO A 67 4.55 -5.87 6.01
C PRO A 67 4.36 -6.50 4.62
N MET A 68 3.68 -7.65 4.50
CA MET A 68 3.36 -8.23 3.20
C MET A 68 2.35 -7.37 2.43
N ALA A 69 1.24 -6.96 3.07
CA ALA A 69 0.25 -6.07 2.47
C ALA A 69 0.86 -4.75 2.00
N THR A 70 1.72 -4.14 2.83
CA THR A 70 2.49 -2.95 2.49
C THR A 70 3.43 -3.20 1.30
N SER A 71 4.17 -4.30 1.32
CA SER A 71 5.14 -4.63 0.25
C SER A 71 4.48 -4.82 -1.10
N VAL A 72 3.28 -5.43 -1.15
CA VAL A 72 2.53 -5.61 -2.39
C VAL A 72 2.13 -4.26 -3.01
N GLU A 73 1.70 -3.30 -2.20
CA GLU A 73 1.37 -1.96 -2.71
C GLU A 73 2.62 -1.18 -3.13
N LEU A 74 3.71 -1.25 -2.36
CA LEU A 74 4.98 -0.65 -2.75
C LEU A 74 5.52 -1.23 -4.07
N MET A 75 5.42 -2.55 -4.25
CA MET A 75 5.81 -3.22 -5.50
C MET A 75 4.95 -2.74 -6.66
N HIS A 76 3.64 -2.60 -6.45
CA HIS A 76 2.75 -2.03 -7.46
C HIS A 76 3.15 -0.59 -7.83
N THR A 77 3.34 0.29 -6.85
CA THR A 77 3.73 1.67 -7.14
C THR A 77 5.08 1.73 -7.85
N SER A 78 6.04 0.88 -7.47
CA SER A 78 7.31 0.75 -8.19
C SER A 78 7.09 0.42 -9.66
N THR A 79 6.21 -0.55 -9.98
CA THR A 79 5.92 -0.88 -11.39
C THR A 79 5.33 0.30 -12.16
N LEU A 80 4.45 1.10 -11.54
CA LEU A 80 3.87 2.29 -12.19
C LEU A 80 4.93 3.33 -12.54
N VAL A 81 5.80 3.66 -11.58
CA VAL A 81 6.87 4.65 -11.79
C VAL A 81 7.82 4.21 -12.90
N HIS A 82 8.21 2.93 -12.93
CA HIS A 82 9.09 2.41 -13.98
C HIS A 82 8.39 2.36 -15.35
N ASP A 83 7.12 2.00 -15.39
CA ASP A 83 6.30 2.00 -16.60
C ASP A 83 6.21 3.40 -17.23
N ASP A 84 5.98 4.43 -16.41
CA ASP A 84 5.89 5.82 -16.86
C ASP A 84 7.24 6.33 -17.36
N ALA A 85 8.34 5.96 -16.68
CA ALA A 85 9.69 6.33 -17.12
C ALA A 85 10.06 5.72 -18.49
N ILE A 86 9.64 4.48 -18.78
CA ILE A 86 9.88 3.83 -20.08
C ILE A 86 9.06 4.47 -21.20
N ARG A 87 7.83 4.92 -20.89
CA ARG A 87 6.90 5.52 -21.87
C ARG A 87 7.09 7.02 -22.08
N ALA A 88 7.97 7.67 -21.33
CA ALA A 88 8.21 9.12 -21.39
C ALA A 88 9.04 9.60 -22.61
N ASN A 89 9.26 8.72 -23.60
CA ASN A 89 9.93 9.00 -24.88
C ASN A 89 8.98 8.72 -26.05
#